data_AF-A0A3L7XNN0-F1
#
_entry.id   AF-A0A3L7XNN0-F1
#
_cell.length_a   1.000
_cell.length_b   1.000
_cell.length_c   1.000
_cell.angle_alpha   90.00
_cell.angle_beta   90.00
_cell.angle_gamma   90.00
#
_symmetry.space_group_name_H-M   'P 1'
#
loop_
_entity.id
_entity.type
_entity.pdbx_description
1 polymer ?
#
loop_
_entity_poly.entity_id
_entity_poly.type
_entity_poly.pdbx_seq_one_letter_code
_entity_poly.pdbx_strand_id
1 'polypeptide(L)'
;MPLTEIEFELSAAQYELMGFPGLQQGESLSLVLDGGILLPDSGAVYWYAAQPEAVSKCFVRIGPATYAFAGQIVEADIEYGQEQLAYLSIDCGPVYLRVTCAPGDDGQLPYGTWETRFISGLAYVQGIVEDSYENPVGRNLNVILWHFQRLVLTPGDAVFGEWHESSELPPHPLGVDRVFVTARVHKEGV
;
A
#
# COMPACT_ATOMS: atom_id res chain seq x y z
N MET A 1 -16.27 -13.74 13.34
CA MET A 1 -14.85 -13.87 12.95
C MET A 1 -14.15 -12.56 13.28
N PRO A 2 -12.89 -12.57 13.75
CA PRO A 2 -12.12 -11.33 13.87
C PRO A 2 -12.02 -10.65 12.50
N LEU A 3 -12.08 -9.32 12.49
CA LEU A 3 -11.82 -8.53 11.27
C LEU A 3 -10.35 -8.71 10.86
N THR A 4 -10.08 -8.69 9.56
CA THR A 4 -8.71 -8.75 9.05
C THR A 4 -7.96 -7.50 9.50
N GLU A 5 -6.81 -7.68 10.13
CA GLU A 5 -5.93 -6.58 10.51
C GLU A 5 -4.90 -6.31 9.42
N ILE A 6 -4.65 -5.04 9.14
CA ILE A 6 -3.65 -4.57 8.19
C ILE A 6 -2.85 -3.42 8.80
N GLU A 7 -1.65 -3.21 8.30
CA GLU A 7 -0.80 -2.08 8.64
C GLU A 7 -0.35 -1.39 7.35
N PHE A 8 -0.36 -0.07 7.33
CA PHE A 8 0.12 0.72 6.20
C PHE A 8 0.83 1.97 6.69
N GLU A 9 1.71 2.53 5.88
CA GLU A 9 2.27 3.85 6.14
C GLU A 9 1.26 4.94 5.76
N LEU A 10 1.03 5.89 6.67
CA LEU A 10 0.40 7.15 6.34
C LEU A 10 1.49 8.19 6.15
N SER A 11 1.73 8.58 4.90
CA SER A 11 2.76 9.58 4.60
C SER A 11 2.35 10.98 5.09
N ALA A 12 3.34 11.83 5.35
CA ALA A 12 3.10 13.23 5.72
C ALA A 12 2.26 13.97 4.66
N ALA A 13 2.49 13.68 3.37
CA ALA A 13 1.75 14.27 2.27
C ALA A 13 0.27 13.85 2.27
N GLN A 14 -0.03 12.56 2.51
CA GLN A 14 -1.41 12.10 2.60
C GLN A 14 -2.12 12.68 3.83
N TYR A 15 -1.42 12.78 4.97
CA TYR A 15 -2.00 13.40 6.15
C TYR A 15 -2.26 14.91 6.00
N GLU A 16 -1.40 15.60 5.22
CA GLU A 16 -1.59 16.99 4.83
C GLU A 16 -2.77 17.18 3.90
N LEU A 17 -2.95 16.30 2.89
CA LEU A 17 -4.11 16.33 1.98
C LEU A 17 -5.43 16.20 2.75
N MET A 18 -5.45 15.38 3.80
CA MET A 18 -6.61 15.26 4.71
C MET A 18 -6.87 16.51 5.55
N GLY A 19 -5.96 17.50 5.55
CA GLY A 19 -6.05 18.72 6.35
C GLY A 19 -5.66 18.55 7.82
N PHE A 20 -4.84 17.55 8.15
CA PHE A 20 -4.42 17.22 9.52
C PHE A 20 -5.60 17.07 10.49
N PRO A 21 -6.58 16.18 10.21
CA PRO A 21 -7.84 16.14 10.95
C PRO A 21 -7.68 15.75 12.43
N GLY A 22 -6.54 15.19 12.81
CA GLY A 22 -6.41 14.41 14.03
C GLY A 22 -7.11 13.07 13.84
N LEU A 23 -6.39 11.96 13.98
CA LEU A 23 -6.97 10.62 13.83
C LEU A 23 -6.96 9.92 15.17
N GLN A 24 -8.01 9.15 15.46
CA GLN A 24 -8.14 8.42 16.72
C GLN A 24 -8.53 6.97 16.48
N GLN A 25 -8.14 6.11 17.41
CA GLN A 25 -8.57 4.72 17.45
C GLN A 25 -10.11 4.64 17.43
N GLY A 26 -10.64 3.76 16.57
CA GLY A 26 -12.06 3.53 16.39
C GLY A 26 -12.69 4.36 15.27
N GLU A 27 -12.00 5.37 14.75
CA GLU A 27 -12.47 6.14 13.60
C GLU A 27 -12.41 5.31 12.31
N SER A 28 -13.31 5.64 11.38
CA SER A 28 -13.31 5.02 10.05
C SER A 28 -12.53 5.86 9.06
N LEU A 29 -11.77 5.21 8.20
CA LEU A 29 -11.01 5.84 7.13
C LEU A 29 -11.23 5.04 5.85
N SER A 30 -11.53 5.74 4.74
CA SER A 30 -11.54 5.16 3.40
C SER A 30 -10.19 5.45 2.75
N LEU A 31 -9.54 4.43 2.19
CA LEU A 31 -8.24 4.59 1.54
C LEU A 31 -8.01 3.53 0.46
N VAL A 32 -7.05 3.76 -0.42
CA VAL A 32 -6.47 2.74 -1.30
C VAL A 32 -5.16 2.24 -0.68
N LEU A 33 -4.96 0.92 -0.66
CA LEU A 33 -3.64 0.34 -0.32
C LEU A 33 -2.75 0.34 -1.55
N ASP A 34 -1.62 1.02 -1.45
CA ASP A 34 -0.67 1.18 -2.54
C ASP A 34 0.67 0.52 -2.19
N GLY A 35 1.14 -0.41 -3.02
CA GLY A 35 2.42 -1.10 -2.85
C GLY A 35 3.61 -0.39 -3.51
N GLY A 36 3.38 0.79 -4.09
CA GLY A 36 4.38 1.57 -4.81
C GLY A 36 4.82 0.95 -6.13
N ILE A 37 6.03 1.36 -6.55
CA ILE A 37 6.67 0.87 -7.76
C ILE A 37 7.41 -0.44 -7.44
N LEU A 38 7.11 -1.48 -8.21
CA LEU A 38 7.70 -2.81 -8.10
C LEU A 38 8.52 -3.12 -9.36
N LEU A 39 9.64 -3.82 -9.19
CA LEU A 39 10.49 -4.26 -10.29
C LEU A 39 10.30 -5.76 -10.59
N PRO A 40 10.49 -6.21 -11.86
CA PRO A 40 10.41 -7.62 -12.24
C PRO A 40 11.66 -8.41 -11.85
N ASP A 41 12.26 -8.12 -10.70
CA ASP A 41 13.50 -8.72 -10.22
C ASP A 41 13.40 -9.04 -8.71
N SER A 42 13.45 -10.32 -8.36
CA SER A 42 13.45 -10.77 -6.96
C SER A 42 14.65 -10.30 -6.12
N GLY A 43 15.71 -9.78 -6.77
CA GLY A 43 16.83 -9.13 -6.10
C GLY A 43 16.56 -7.68 -5.70
N ALA A 44 15.50 -7.06 -6.23
CA ALA A 44 15.09 -5.71 -5.85
C ALA A 44 14.48 -5.68 -4.44
N VAL A 45 14.50 -4.50 -3.81
CA VAL A 45 13.91 -4.29 -2.48
C VAL A 45 12.41 -4.60 -2.49
N TYR A 46 11.71 -4.14 -3.54
CA TYR A 46 10.31 -4.44 -3.80
C TYR A 46 10.18 -4.97 -5.22
N TRP A 47 9.47 -6.07 -5.36
CA TRP A 47 9.51 -6.85 -6.58
C TRP A 47 8.21 -7.57 -6.84
N TYR A 48 8.04 -7.99 -8.09
CA TYR A 48 6.93 -8.81 -8.52
C TYR A 48 7.35 -9.91 -9.49
N ALA A 49 6.51 -10.93 -9.58
CA ALA A 49 6.50 -11.92 -10.63
C ALA A 49 5.06 -12.18 -11.06
N ALA A 50 4.79 -12.06 -12.36
CA ALA A 50 3.48 -12.35 -12.94
C ALA A 50 3.51 -13.69 -13.69
N GLN A 51 2.42 -14.46 -13.59
CA GLN A 51 2.29 -15.79 -14.16
C GLN A 51 0.86 -16.08 -14.64
N PRO A 52 0.68 -16.93 -15.65
CA PRO A 52 -0.66 -17.30 -16.11
C PRO A 52 -1.36 -18.29 -15.16
N GLU A 53 -0.62 -19.10 -14.41
CA GLU A 53 -1.21 -20.09 -13.51
C GLU A 53 -1.78 -19.45 -12.24
N ALA A 54 -2.97 -19.91 -11.86
CA ALA A 54 -3.63 -19.46 -10.64
C ALA A 54 -2.78 -19.69 -9.39
N VAL A 55 -2.67 -18.66 -8.56
CA VAL A 55 -2.04 -18.71 -7.24
C VAL A 55 -3.08 -18.55 -6.15
N SER A 56 -2.77 -19.07 -4.97
CA SER A 56 -3.56 -18.77 -3.78
C SER A 56 -3.43 -17.29 -3.43
N LYS A 57 -4.57 -16.65 -3.18
CA LYS A 57 -4.62 -15.26 -2.74
C LYS A 57 -4.05 -15.15 -1.32
N CYS A 58 -3.05 -14.29 -1.15
CA CYS A 58 -2.31 -14.11 0.09
C CYS A 58 -1.95 -12.63 0.27
N PHE A 59 -2.06 -12.15 1.51
CA PHE A 59 -1.57 -10.84 1.92
C PHE A 59 -1.02 -10.97 3.33
N VAL A 60 0.29 -11.18 3.44
CA VAL A 60 0.94 -11.55 4.71
C VAL A 60 1.96 -10.49 5.07
N ARG A 61 1.76 -9.86 6.23
CA ARG A 61 2.70 -8.89 6.79
C ARG A 61 3.99 -9.62 7.19
N ILE A 62 5.14 -9.12 6.74
CA ILE A 62 6.46 -9.65 7.08
C ILE A 62 7.37 -8.60 7.75
N GLY A 63 6.91 -7.35 7.84
CA GLY A 63 7.61 -6.24 8.50
C GLY A 63 6.71 -5.00 8.63
N PRO A 64 7.23 -3.85 9.11
CA PRO A 64 6.48 -2.60 9.16
C PRO A 64 5.95 -2.20 7.78
N ALA A 65 4.62 -2.18 7.64
CA ALA A 65 3.90 -1.98 6.38
C ALA A 65 4.42 -2.81 5.19
N THR A 66 5.16 -3.89 5.42
CA THR A 66 5.82 -4.67 4.37
C THR A 66 5.12 -6.01 4.23
N TYR A 67 4.71 -6.35 3.01
CA TYR A 67 3.85 -7.49 2.73
C TYR A 67 4.42 -8.37 1.62
N ALA A 68 4.45 -9.67 1.90
CA ALA A 68 4.45 -10.66 0.83
C ALA A 68 3.00 -10.82 0.36
N PHE A 69 2.77 -10.67 -0.94
CA PHE A 69 1.44 -10.73 -1.53
C PHE A 69 1.39 -11.71 -2.70
N ALA A 70 0.19 -12.26 -2.93
CA ALA A 70 -0.14 -13.01 -4.13
C ALA A 70 -1.63 -12.84 -4.42
N GLY A 71 -1.99 -12.70 -5.69
CA GLY A 71 -3.37 -12.44 -6.05
C GLY A 71 -3.63 -12.45 -7.55
N GLN A 72 -4.90 -12.23 -7.89
CA GLN A 72 -5.34 -12.08 -9.27
C GLN A 72 -5.38 -10.61 -9.64
N ILE A 73 -4.88 -10.25 -10.82
CA ILE A 73 -5.07 -8.92 -11.37
C ILE A 73 -6.54 -8.79 -11.76
N VAL A 74 -7.24 -7.80 -11.20
CA VAL A 74 -8.67 -7.55 -11.47
C VAL A 74 -8.91 -6.28 -12.28
N GLU A 75 -7.90 -5.43 -12.37
CA GLU A 75 -7.88 -4.21 -13.16
C GLU A 75 -6.44 -3.90 -13.55
N ALA A 76 -6.23 -3.44 -14.77
CA ALA A 76 -4.92 -3.06 -15.28
C ALA A 76 -5.07 -1.85 -16.20
N ASP A 77 -4.18 -0.88 -16.06
CA ASP A 77 -3.96 0.19 -17.02
C ASP A 77 -2.48 0.19 -17.41
N ILE A 78 -2.21 0.23 -18.71
CA ILE A 78 -0.85 0.07 -19.25
C ILE A 78 -0.51 1.30 -20.08
N GLU A 79 0.51 2.02 -19.63
CA GLU A 79 1.10 3.11 -20.37
C GLU A 79 2.14 2.57 -21.34
N TYR A 80 1.88 2.74 -22.63
CA TYR A 80 2.83 2.39 -23.69
C TYR A 80 3.63 3.64 -24.08
N GLY A 81 4.84 3.77 -23.54
CA GLY A 81 5.79 4.84 -23.84
C GLY A 81 7.12 4.32 -24.37
N GLN A 82 8.19 5.10 -24.17
CA GLN A 82 9.57 4.60 -24.34
C GLN A 82 9.91 3.52 -23.31
N GLU A 83 9.36 3.67 -22.12
CA GLU A 83 9.33 2.67 -21.06
C GLU A 83 7.85 2.32 -20.79
N GLN A 84 7.57 1.03 -20.60
CA GLN A 84 6.22 0.56 -20.30
C GLN A 84 5.98 0.53 -18.79
N LEU A 85 4.85 1.07 -18.35
CA LEU A 85 4.38 1.00 -16.97
C LEU A 85 3.02 0.33 -16.93
N ALA A 86 2.78 -0.48 -15.90
CA ALA A 86 1.47 -1.07 -15.64
C ALA A 86 0.99 -0.72 -14.24
N TYR A 87 -0.17 -0.07 -14.14
CA TYR A 87 -0.88 0.16 -12.88
C TYR A 87 -1.89 -0.96 -12.71
N LEU A 88 -1.81 -1.69 -11.61
CA LEU A 88 -2.58 -2.90 -11.38
C LEU A 88 -3.36 -2.82 -10.09
N SER A 89 -4.60 -3.31 -10.10
CA SER A 89 -5.37 -3.62 -8.90
C SER A 89 -5.38 -5.13 -8.72
N ILE A 90 -4.89 -5.59 -7.57
CA ILE A 90 -4.66 -7.01 -7.30
C ILE A 90 -5.60 -7.45 -6.18
N ASP A 91 -6.44 -8.43 -6.47
CA ASP A 91 -7.25 -9.11 -5.45
C ASP A 91 -6.38 -10.12 -4.69
N CYS A 92 -5.95 -9.72 -3.50
CA CYS A 92 -5.17 -10.53 -2.56
C CYS A 92 -6.04 -11.28 -1.55
N GLY A 93 -7.37 -11.29 -1.72
CA GLY A 93 -8.34 -11.93 -0.83
C GLY A 93 -9.09 -10.91 0.04
N PRO A 94 -8.65 -10.63 1.27
CA PRO A 94 -9.35 -9.69 2.15
C PRO A 94 -9.14 -8.22 1.78
N VAL A 95 -8.20 -7.92 0.88
CA VAL A 95 -7.87 -6.56 0.43
C VAL A 95 -7.57 -6.55 -1.08
N TYR A 96 -7.71 -5.37 -1.66
CA TYR A 96 -7.15 -5.06 -2.98
C TYR A 96 -5.88 -4.24 -2.79
N LEU A 97 -4.80 -4.61 -3.50
CA LEU A 97 -3.54 -3.88 -3.49
C LEU A 97 -3.34 -3.22 -4.86
N ARG A 98 -3.18 -1.90 -4.88
CA ARG A 98 -2.71 -1.17 -6.05
C ARG A 98 -1.19 -1.25 -6.13
N VAL A 99 -0.64 -1.50 -7.30
CA VAL A 99 0.82 -1.45 -7.54
C VAL A 99 1.12 -0.83 -8.89
N THR A 100 2.30 -0.22 -9.01
CA THR A 100 2.88 0.18 -10.29
C THR A 100 4.00 -0.79 -10.63
N CYS A 101 3.84 -1.57 -11.69
CA CYS A 101 4.88 -2.45 -12.20
C CYS A 101 5.74 -1.68 -13.20
N ALA A 102 7.01 -1.48 -12.84
CA ALA A 102 8.01 -0.93 -13.74
C ALA A 102 8.56 -2.00 -14.70
N PRO A 103 9.15 -1.58 -15.83
CA PRO A 103 9.72 -2.51 -16.80
C PRO A 103 11.08 -3.06 -16.31
N GLY A 104 11.62 -4.01 -17.06
CA GLY A 104 13.01 -4.42 -16.92
C GLY A 104 13.96 -3.43 -17.61
N ASP A 105 15.25 -3.79 -17.67
CA ASP A 105 16.31 -2.98 -18.29
C ASP A 105 16.09 -2.69 -19.78
N ASP A 106 15.26 -3.48 -20.46
CA ASP A 106 14.89 -3.30 -21.86
C ASP A 106 13.74 -2.29 -22.07
N GLY A 107 13.24 -1.69 -20.99
CA GLY A 107 12.12 -0.74 -21.00
C GLY A 107 10.76 -1.41 -21.30
N GLN A 108 10.71 -2.74 -21.38
CA GLN A 108 9.49 -3.49 -21.62
C GLN A 108 8.97 -4.13 -20.35
N LEU A 109 7.64 -4.23 -20.25
CA LEU A 109 7.05 -5.12 -19.25
C LEU A 109 7.34 -6.57 -19.65
N PRO A 110 7.66 -7.46 -18.69
CA PRO A 110 8.04 -8.84 -18.99
C PRO A 110 6.94 -9.67 -19.67
N TYR A 111 5.69 -9.18 -19.71
CA TYR A 111 4.55 -9.89 -20.27
C TYR A 111 3.62 -8.95 -21.05
N GLY A 112 3.05 -9.44 -22.16
CA GLY A 112 2.19 -8.66 -23.05
C GLY A 112 0.68 -8.69 -22.73
N THR A 113 0.21 -9.46 -21.75
CA THR A 113 -1.22 -9.49 -21.36
C THR A 113 -1.34 -9.70 -19.86
N TRP A 114 -1.79 -8.68 -19.13
CA TRP A 114 -1.79 -8.64 -17.66
C TRP A 114 -3.16 -8.89 -17.03
N GLU A 115 -4.24 -8.54 -17.72
CA GLU A 115 -5.62 -8.53 -17.19
C GLU A 115 -6.15 -9.93 -16.78
N THR A 116 -5.48 -11.00 -17.21
CA THR A 116 -5.85 -12.40 -16.90
C THR A 116 -4.82 -13.12 -16.05
N ARG A 117 -3.77 -12.42 -15.59
CA ARG A 117 -2.65 -13.03 -14.88
C ARG A 117 -2.80 -12.94 -13.37
N PHE A 118 -2.01 -13.79 -12.73
CA PHE A 118 -1.76 -13.79 -11.32
C PHE A 118 -0.40 -13.16 -11.07
N ILE A 119 -0.27 -12.50 -9.92
CA ILE A 119 0.95 -11.81 -9.54
C ILE A 119 1.27 -12.15 -8.09
N SER A 120 2.56 -12.27 -7.80
CA SER A 120 3.08 -12.40 -6.44
C SER A 120 4.31 -11.53 -6.29
N GLY A 121 4.62 -11.12 -5.06
CA GLY A 121 5.72 -10.21 -4.85
C GLY A 121 5.89 -9.76 -3.42
N LEU A 122 6.75 -8.76 -3.27
CA LEU A 122 7.07 -8.08 -2.02
C LEU A 122 6.85 -6.58 -2.22
N ALA A 123 6.00 -5.99 -1.39
CA ALA A 123 5.66 -4.57 -1.46
C ALA A 123 5.74 -3.89 -0.09
N TYR A 124 6.03 -2.59 -0.11
CA TYR A 124 5.86 -1.70 1.02
C TYR A 124 4.57 -0.90 0.81
N VAL A 125 3.67 -0.96 1.79
CA VAL A 125 2.28 -0.57 1.64
C VAL A 125 2.03 0.80 2.26
N GLN A 126 1.51 1.72 1.46
CA GLN A 126 1.06 3.04 1.88
C GLN A 126 -0.48 3.11 1.82
N GLY A 127 -1.07 3.89 2.71
CA GLY A 127 -2.49 4.24 2.66
C GLY A 127 -2.69 5.57 1.94
N ILE A 128 -3.41 5.55 0.83
CA ILE A 128 -3.76 6.73 0.03
C ILE A 128 -5.20 7.10 0.34
N VAL A 129 -5.40 8.20 1.06
CA VAL A 129 -6.73 8.66 1.52
C VAL A 129 -7.34 9.63 0.51
N GLU A 130 -6.51 10.55 0.00
CA GLU A 130 -6.89 11.43 -1.10
C GLU A 130 -6.07 11.06 -2.33
N ASP A 131 -6.78 10.73 -3.40
CA ASP A 131 -6.16 10.39 -4.67
C ASP A 131 -6.10 11.63 -5.57
N SER A 132 -4.92 12.23 -5.66
CA SER A 132 -4.62 13.20 -6.73
C SER A 132 -3.90 12.54 -7.90
N TYR A 133 -3.67 11.22 -7.88
CA TYR A 133 -2.99 10.54 -8.97
C TYR A 133 -3.90 10.51 -10.19
N GLU A 134 -3.29 10.72 -11.36
CA GLU A 134 -4.00 10.71 -12.64
C GLU A 134 -4.53 9.31 -13.00
N ASN A 135 -4.09 8.27 -12.29
CA ASN A 135 -4.36 6.87 -12.62
C ASN A 135 -5.54 6.30 -11.83
N PRO A 136 -6.61 5.84 -12.50
CA PRO A 136 -7.86 5.43 -11.85
C PRO A 136 -7.81 4.03 -11.22
N VAL A 137 -6.73 3.28 -11.41
CA VAL A 137 -6.62 1.89 -10.96
C VAL A 137 -6.52 1.84 -9.44
N GLY A 138 -7.27 0.95 -8.81
CA GLY A 138 -7.27 0.77 -7.36
C GLY A 138 -8.69 0.65 -6.81
N ARG A 139 -8.82 0.16 -5.58
CA ARG A 139 -10.13 0.07 -4.93
C ARG A 139 -10.06 0.65 -3.53
N ASN A 140 -11.05 1.49 -3.23
CA ASN A 140 -11.24 1.99 -1.87
C ASN A 140 -11.51 0.84 -0.92
N LEU A 141 -10.90 0.95 0.25
CA LEU A 141 -10.97 0.04 1.36
C LEU A 141 -11.38 0.85 2.59
N ASN A 142 -12.53 0.51 3.14
CA ASN A 142 -12.97 1.09 4.41
C ASN A 142 -12.31 0.32 5.56
N VAL A 143 -11.65 1.06 6.45
CA VAL A 143 -10.95 0.51 7.61
C VAL A 143 -11.37 1.23 8.88
N ILE A 144 -11.25 0.52 10.01
CA ILE A 144 -11.38 1.10 11.34
C ILE A 144 -9.98 1.21 11.92
N LEU A 145 -9.56 2.43 12.26
CA LEU A 145 -8.25 2.71 12.84
C LEU A 145 -8.14 2.06 14.21
N TRP A 146 -6.99 1.44 14.50
CA TRP A 146 -6.80 0.72 15.75
C TRP A 146 -5.61 1.24 16.55
N HIS A 147 -4.47 1.45 15.90
CA HIS A 147 -3.25 1.84 16.59
C HIS A 147 -2.31 2.60 15.66
N PHE A 148 -1.53 3.54 16.22
CA PHE A 148 -0.53 4.32 15.49
C PHE A 148 0.86 4.06 16.07
N GLN A 149 1.81 3.76 15.20
CA GLN A 149 3.23 3.69 15.53
C GLN A 149 3.98 4.80 14.78
N ARG A 150 4.67 5.66 15.51
CA ARG A 150 5.45 6.78 14.95
C ARG A 150 6.93 6.53 15.19
N LEU A 151 7.74 6.56 14.13
CA LEU A 151 9.19 6.63 14.21
C LEU A 151 9.62 8.09 14.17
N VAL A 152 10.21 8.58 15.26
CA VAL A 152 10.67 9.97 15.35
C VAL A 152 11.99 10.12 14.59
N LEU A 153 11.99 10.96 13.56
CA LEU A 153 13.15 11.24 12.71
C LEU A 153 13.50 12.72 12.68
N THR A 154 12.81 13.54 13.47
CA THR A 154 13.07 14.97 13.58
C THR A 154 14.46 15.21 14.21
N PRO A 155 15.42 15.81 13.49
CA PRO A 155 16.77 16.01 14.00
C PRO A 155 16.78 16.93 15.24
N GLY A 156 17.51 16.52 16.28
CA GLY A 156 17.61 17.27 17.54
C GLY A 156 16.50 16.98 18.55
N ASP A 157 15.52 16.13 18.20
CA ASP A 157 14.60 15.56 19.17
C ASP A 157 15.35 14.61 20.13
N ALA A 158 15.02 14.65 21.42
CA ALA A 158 15.63 13.81 22.44
C ALA A 158 15.33 12.31 22.22
N VAL A 159 14.23 11.99 21.53
CA VAL A 159 13.80 10.62 21.22
C VAL A 159 14.02 10.25 19.74
N PHE A 160 14.97 10.91 19.06
CA PHE A 160 15.32 10.59 17.67
C PHE A 160 15.68 9.10 17.49
N GLY A 161 15.02 8.45 16.52
CA GLY A 161 15.18 7.03 16.21
C GLY A 161 14.32 6.09 17.06
N GLU A 162 13.50 6.62 17.98
CA GLU A 162 12.61 5.82 18.81
C GLU A 162 11.22 5.63 18.19
N TRP A 163 10.63 4.48 18.50
CA TRP A 163 9.25 4.14 18.16
C TRP A 163 8.32 4.57 19.28
N HIS A 164 7.26 5.29 18.92
CA HIS A 164 6.21 5.73 19.83
C HIS A 164 4.86 5.15 19.41
N GLU A 165 4.24 4.47 20.35
CA GLU A 165 2.92 3.88 20.22
C GLU A 165 1.86 4.82 20.77
N SER A 166 0.78 5.03 20.03
CA SER A 166 -0.32 5.91 20.43
C SER A 166 -1.68 5.40 19.94
N SER A 167 -2.75 5.78 20.65
CA SER A 167 -4.14 5.61 20.21
C SER A 167 -4.65 6.78 19.36
N GLU A 168 -3.85 7.83 19.22
CA GLU A 168 -4.18 9.03 18.45
C GLU A 168 -2.98 9.55 17.64
N LEU A 169 -3.29 10.14 16.49
CA LEU A 169 -2.39 10.92 15.68
C LEU A 169 -2.82 12.39 15.74
N PRO A 170 -1.99 13.31 16.23
CA PRO A 170 -2.38 14.69 16.50
C PRO A 170 -2.61 15.51 15.22
N PRO A 171 -3.45 16.57 15.25
CA PRO A 171 -3.80 17.41 14.10
C PRO A 171 -2.70 18.41 13.75
N HIS A 172 -1.49 17.93 13.47
CA HIS A 172 -0.36 18.76 13.06
C HIS A 172 0.50 18.04 12.01
N PRO A 173 1.35 18.76 11.26
CA PRO A 173 2.27 18.13 10.30
C PRO A 173 3.13 17.04 10.95
N LEU A 174 3.32 15.92 10.25
CA LEU A 174 4.18 14.82 10.72
C LEU A 174 5.68 15.16 10.59
N GLY A 175 6.03 16.17 9.80
CA GLY A 175 7.42 16.53 9.52
C GLY A 175 8.10 15.42 8.72
N VAL A 176 9.25 14.95 9.21
CA VAL A 176 10.02 13.85 8.61
C VAL A 176 9.78 12.50 9.27
N ASP A 177 8.92 12.46 10.29
CA ASP A 177 8.62 11.24 11.03
C ASP A 177 7.79 10.28 10.18
N ARG A 178 7.96 8.99 10.41
CA ARG A 178 7.16 7.96 9.73
C ARG A 178 6.04 7.50 10.61
N VAL A 179 4.84 7.34 10.06
CA VAL A 179 3.67 6.89 10.80
C VAL A 179 3.11 5.63 10.14
N PHE A 180 3.00 4.58 10.93
CA PHE A 180 2.41 3.31 10.58
C PHE A 180 1.08 3.18 11.31
N VAL A 181 0.04 2.84 10.57
CA VAL A 181 -1.32 2.77 11.06
C VAL A 181 -1.76 1.32 10.98
N THR A 182 -2.04 0.72 12.14
CA THR A 182 -2.74 -0.56 12.20
C THR A 182 -4.24 -0.30 12.17
N ALA A 183 -4.92 -0.95 11.24
CA ALA A 183 -6.35 -0.81 11.05
C ALA A 183 -7.00 -2.17 10.81
N ARG A 184 -8.31 -2.23 11.01
CA ARG A 184 -9.12 -3.43 10.75
C ARG A 184 -9.97 -3.19 9.52
N VAL A 185 -9.87 -4.08 8.55
CA VAL A 185 -10.67 -4.03 7.33
C VAL A 185 -12.14 -4.17 7.70
N HIS A 186 -12.91 -3.15 7.37
CA HIS A 186 -14.36 -3.21 7.47
C HIS A 186 -14.85 -3.99 6.25
N LYS A 187 -15.56 -5.11 6.49
CA LYS A 187 -16.21 -5.81 5.39
C LYS A 187 -17.39 -4.95 4.94
N GLU A 188 -17.23 -4.21 3.86
CA GLU A 188 -18.41 -3.81 3.09
C GLU A 188 -19.15 -5.08 2.66
N GLY A 189 -20.47 -5.03 2.74
CA GLY A 189 -21.34 -6.16 2.45
C GLY A 189 -21.04 -6.75 1.07
N VAL A 190 -21.00 -8.08 1.04
CA VAL A 190 -21.32 -8.85 -0.18
C VAL A 190 -22.67 -8.41 -0.71
#